data_AF-G8BX50-F1
#
_entry.id   AF-G8BX50-F1
#
_cell.length_a   1.000
_cell.length_b   1.000
_cell.length_c   1.000
_cell.angle_alpha   90.00
_cell.angle_beta   90.00
_cell.angle_gamma   90.00
#
_symmetry.space_group_name_H-M   'P 1'
#
loop_
_entity.id
_entity.type
_entity.pdbx_description
1 polymer ?
#
loop_
_entity_poly.entity_id
_entity_poly.type
_entity_poly.pdbx_seq_one_letter_code
_entity_poly.pdbx_strand_id
1 'polypeptide(L)'
;MLNTRFHTYIYMYMYIDGHSAIDYTLTTDQHSITMDNDIKKFKLYLNHLNKQLNALKPQLEKLISHGSLDDMLINLNSSNNIELEKLKLVNHMAYILTSLLFINTKLYNVKDNSRIMGELNKVKEYMGRYDTFKNKAIRSKDEKSQAKEQIAGVLQNSAISYKNFERKGKINKYKVSKK
;
A
#
# COMPACT_ATOMS: atom_id res chain seq x y z
N MET A 1 24.10 -37.08 -17.75
CA MET A 1 23.93 -37.81 -19.02
C MET A 1 22.91 -37.17 -19.99
N LEU A 2 22.67 -35.85 -19.97
CA LEU A 2 21.84 -35.16 -20.98
C LEU A 2 22.63 -34.23 -21.91
N ASN A 3 23.91 -33.97 -21.64
CA ASN A 3 24.67 -32.93 -22.34
C ASN A 3 25.29 -33.41 -23.67
N THR A 4 25.42 -34.72 -23.87
CA THR A 4 26.05 -35.28 -25.08
C THR A 4 25.08 -35.43 -26.25
N ARG A 5 23.76 -35.50 -26.00
CA ARG A 5 22.75 -35.72 -27.06
C ARG A 5 22.42 -34.45 -27.86
N PHE A 6 22.63 -33.26 -27.30
CA PHE A 6 22.38 -32.00 -28.02
C PHE A 6 23.52 -31.64 -28.99
N HIS A 7 24.76 -32.04 -28.70
CA HIS A 7 25.88 -31.78 -29.60
C HIS A 7 25.82 -32.62 -30.89
N THR A 8 25.37 -33.87 -30.81
CA THR A 8 25.30 -34.75 -32.00
C THR A 8 24.25 -34.27 -33.03
N TYR A 9 23.15 -33.66 -32.58
CA TYR A 9 22.10 -33.17 -33.48
C TYR A 9 22.52 -31.95 -34.32
N ILE A 10 23.47 -31.14 -33.82
CA ILE A 10 23.93 -29.94 -34.53
C ILE A 10 24.95 -30.31 -35.61
N TYR A 11 25.86 -31.27 -35.34
CA TYR A 11 26.82 -31.73 -36.35
C TYR A 11 26.18 -32.55 -37.47
N MET A 12 25.06 -33.24 -37.21
CA MET A 12 24.38 -34.05 -38.22
C MET A 12 23.64 -33.22 -39.28
N TYR A 13 23.21 -32.00 -38.93
CA TYR A 13 22.58 -31.06 -39.88
C TYR A 13 23.59 -30.26 -40.72
N MET A 14 24.87 -30.24 -40.35
CA MET A 14 25.90 -29.49 -41.08
C MET A 14 26.65 -30.31 -42.15
N TYR A 15 26.36 -31.62 -42.30
CA TYR A 15 27.06 -32.47 -43.27
C TYR A 15 26.26 -32.78 -44.55
N ILE A 16 25.06 -32.22 -44.70
CA ILE A 16 24.20 -32.47 -45.87
C ILE A 16 24.36 -31.40 -46.97
N ASP A 17 24.80 -30.18 -46.65
CA ASP A 17 24.96 -29.13 -47.66
C ASP A 17 26.43 -28.74 -47.83
N GLY A 18 27.06 -29.37 -48.81
CA GLY A 18 28.39 -29.02 -49.29
C GLY A 18 28.39 -27.67 -50.02
N HIS A 19 28.38 -26.57 -49.28
CA HIS A 19 28.67 -25.24 -49.84
C HIS A 19 29.47 -24.35 -48.88
N SER A 20 30.67 -23.97 -49.35
CA SER A 20 31.43 -22.74 -49.05
C SER A 20 31.64 -22.32 -47.59
N ALA A 21 32.82 -22.64 -47.07
CA ALA A 21 33.34 -22.27 -45.76
C ALA A 21 33.73 -20.78 -45.56
N ILE A 22 33.04 -19.81 -46.18
CA ILE A 22 33.44 -18.39 -46.13
C ILE A 22 32.45 -17.48 -45.37
N ASP A 23 31.22 -17.89 -45.08
CA ASP A 23 30.22 -17.02 -44.40
C ASP A 23 29.86 -17.40 -42.94
N TYR A 24 30.48 -18.44 -42.37
CA TYR A 24 30.11 -18.93 -41.03
C TYR A 24 30.79 -18.20 -39.85
N THR A 25 31.89 -17.47 -40.07
CA THR A 25 32.63 -16.78 -39.00
C THR A 25 32.01 -15.45 -38.60
N LEU A 26 31.48 -14.67 -39.56
CA LEU A 26 30.81 -13.40 -39.25
C LEU A 26 29.50 -13.59 -38.46
N THR A 27 28.75 -14.66 -38.74
CA THR A 27 27.48 -14.94 -38.09
C THR A 27 27.64 -15.50 -36.67
N THR A 28 28.67 -16.31 -36.41
CA THR A 28 28.97 -16.82 -35.06
C THR A 28 29.50 -15.72 -34.13
N ASP A 29 30.36 -14.83 -34.61
CA ASP A 29 30.88 -13.72 -33.81
C ASP A 29 29.80 -12.69 -33.47
N GLN A 30 28.93 -12.33 -34.43
CA GLN A 30 27.80 -11.43 -34.15
C GLN A 30 26.79 -12.06 -33.18
N HIS A 31 26.51 -13.36 -33.28
CA HIS A 31 25.62 -14.05 -32.35
C HIS A 31 26.22 -14.15 -30.94
N SER A 32 27.52 -14.39 -30.82
CA SER A 32 28.26 -14.39 -29.56
C SER A 32 28.28 -13.00 -28.90
N ILE A 33 28.53 -11.94 -29.67
CA ILE A 33 28.51 -10.55 -29.18
C ILE A 33 27.10 -10.14 -28.72
N THR A 34 26.06 -10.60 -29.42
CA THR A 34 24.66 -10.32 -29.07
C THR A 34 24.25 -11.04 -27.78
N MET A 35 24.61 -12.32 -27.63
CA MET A 35 24.44 -13.09 -26.39
C MET A 35 25.15 -12.44 -25.19
N ASP A 36 26.39 -11.98 -25.37
CA ASP A 36 27.15 -11.30 -24.31
C ASP A 36 26.50 -9.98 -23.87
N ASN A 37 25.93 -9.23 -24.83
CA ASN A 37 25.21 -8.00 -24.53
C ASN A 37 23.89 -8.26 -23.79
N ASP A 38 23.18 -9.33 -24.13
CA ASP A 38 21.93 -9.68 -23.44
C ASP A 38 22.18 -10.23 -22.04
N ILE A 39 23.25 -11.00 -21.84
CA ILE A 39 23.72 -11.42 -20.51
C ILE A 39 24.10 -10.20 -19.65
N LYS A 40 24.80 -9.22 -20.23
CA LYS A 40 25.14 -7.97 -19.53
C LYS A 40 23.90 -7.19 -19.10
N LYS A 41 22.90 -7.04 -19.98
CA LYS A 41 21.63 -6.40 -19.65
C LYS A 41 20.88 -7.16 -18.54
N PHE A 42 20.80 -8.48 -18.64
CA PHE A 42 20.15 -9.30 -17.62
C PHE A 42 20.80 -9.15 -16.23
N LYS A 43 22.14 -9.12 -16.18
CA LYS A 43 22.89 -8.87 -14.93
C LYS A 43 22.52 -7.54 -14.29
N LEU A 44 22.24 -6.49 -15.07
CA LEU A 44 21.81 -5.20 -14.52
C LEU A 44 20.45 -5.29 -13.83
N TYR A 45 19.48 -5.99 -14.44
CA TYR A 45 18.17 -6.23 -13.82
C TYR A 45 18.29 -7.04 -12.53
N LEU A 46 19.12 -8.09 -12.53
CA LEU A 46 19.35 -8.93 -11.35
C LEU A 46 20.03 -8.14 -10.23
N ASN A 47 21.03 -7.31 -10.55
CA ASN A 47 21.68 -6.43 -9.58
C ASN A 47 20.70 -5.39 -8.99
N HIS A 48 19.83 -4.82 -9.82
CA HIS A 48 18.82 -3.89 -9.36
C HIS A 48 17.82 -4.58 -8.41
N LEU A 49 17.33 -5.76 -8.77
CA LEU A 49 16.44 -6.55 -7.93
C LEU A 49 17.10 -6.88 -6.57
N ASN A 50 18.35 -7.35 -6.58
CA ASN A 50 19.09 -7.65 -5.35
C ASN A 50 19.26 -6.42 -4.46
N LYS A 51 19.53 -5.24 -5.04
CA LYS A 51 19.59 -3.98 -4.27
C LYS A 51 18.25 -3.66 -3.62
N GLN A 52 17.13 -3.81 -4.34
CA GLN A 52 15.80 -3.56 -3.80
C GLN A 52 15.45 -4.54 -2.66
N LEU A 53 15.79 -5.83 -2.83
CA LEU A 53 15.57 -6.84 -1.79
C LEU A 53 16.42 -6.57 -0.53
N ASN A 54 17.69 -6.20 -0.71
CA ASN A 54 18.58 -5.84 0.40
C ASN A 54 18.10 -4.59 1.15
N ALA A 55 17.47 -3.64 0.45
CA ALA A 55 16.86 -2.46 1.09
C ALA A 55 15.53 -2.78 1.79
N LEU A 56 14.75 -3.72 1.25
CA LEU A 56 13.44 -4.11 1.80
C LEU A 56 13.56 -4.97 3.07
N LYS A 57 14.53 -5.89 3.09
CA LYS A 57 14.75 -6.83 4.21
C LYS A 57 14.77 -6.16 5.59
N PRO A 58 15.60 -5.13 5.87
CA PRO A 58 15.63 -4.51 7.20
C PRO A 58 14.31 -3.79 7.55
N GLN A 59 13.56 -3.31 6.56
CA GLN A 59 12.25 -2.69 6.80
C GLN A 59 11.22 -3.73 7.24
N LEU A 60 11.23 -4.91 6.62
CA LEU A 60 10.37 -6.04 7.01
C LEU A 60 10.77 -6.59 8.39
N GLU A 61 12.06 -6.75 8.66
CA GLU A 61 12.55 -7.20 9.96
C GLU A 61 12.12 -6.23 11.08
N LYS A 62 12.25 -4.92 10.84
CA LYS A 62 11.75 -3.90 11.76
C LYS A 62 10.23 -4.01 11.95
N LEU A 63 9.47 -4.16 10.87
CA LEU A 63 8.01 -4.29 10.95
C LEU A 63 7.60 -5.51 11.79
N ILE A 64 8.22 -6.67 11.56
CA ILE A 64 7.90 -7.93 12.24
C ILE A 64 8.44 -7.94 13.69
N SER A 65 9.48 -7.16 14.00
CA SER A 65 10.00 -7.02 15.37
C SER A 65 8.99 -6.43 16.36
N HIS A 66 7.92 -5.79 15.86
CA HIS A 66 6.83 -5.27 16.68
C HIS A 66 5.86 -6.35 17.19
N GLY A 67 6.09 -7.62 16.87
CA GLY A 67 5.31 -8.77 17.37
C GLY A 67 4.35 -9.33 16.32
N SER A 68 3.34 -10.07 16.77
CA SER A 68 2.28 -10.56 15.89
C SER A 68 1.36 -9.41 15.46
N LEU A 69 0.57 -9.62 14.40
CA LEU A 69 -0.45 -8.65 14.00
C LEU A 69 -1.42 -8.36 15.16
N ASP A 70 -1.79 -9.39 15.92
CA ASP A 70 -2.69 -9.25 17.07
C ASP A 70 -2.06 -8.35 18.15
N ASP A 71 -0.78 -8.54 18.45
CA ASP A 71 -0.05 -7.67 19.40
C ASP A 71 -0.03 -6.22 18.91
N MET A 72 0.25 -6.01 17.62
CA MET A 72 0.26 -4.67 17.03
C MET A 72 -1.13 -4.01 17.08
N LEU A 73 -2.21 -4.78 16.88
CA LEU A 73 -3.60 -4.29 16.95
C LEU A 73 -4.01 -3.93 18.39
N ILE A 74 -3.57 -4.69 19.38
CA ILE A 74 -3.78 -4.40 20.80
C ILE A 74 -3.03 -3.13 21.20
N ASN A 75 -1.82 -2.91 20.68
CA ASN A 75 -1.00 -1.75 21.03
C ASN A 75 -1.52 -0.41 20.46
N LEU A 76 -2.48 -0.41 19.53
CA LEU A 76 -3.06 0.81 18.95
C LEU A 76 -4.02 1.58 19.88
N ASN A 77 -4.13 1.19 21.15
CA ASN A 77 -5.20 1.57 22.08
C ASN A 77 -5.33 3.05 22.50
N SER A 78 -4.50 3.97 22.00
CA SER A 78 -4.44 5.36 22.49
C SER A 78 -4.93 6.44 21.50
N SER A 79 -5.54 6.07 20.37
CA SER A 79 -5.96 7.03 19.34
C SER A 79 -7.46 7.35 19.37
N ASN A 80 -7.80 8.62 19.10
CA ASN A 80 -9.16 9.13 18.92
C ASN A 80 -9.95 8.45 17.77
N ASN A 81 -9.31 7.60 16.95
CA ASN A 81 -9.92 6.80 15.88
C ASN A 81 -9.27 5.41 15.79
N ILE A 82 -9.38 4.65 16.88
CA ILE A 82 -8.74 3.33 17.04
C ILE A 82 -9.04 2.36 15.89
N GLU A 83 -10.32 2.27 15.47
CA GLU A 83 -10.75 1.32 14.44
C GLU A 83 -10.24 1.70 13.05
N LEU A 84 -10.10 3.00 12.78
CA LEU A 84 -9.56 3.48 11.52
C LEU A 84 -8.06 3.17 11.41
N GLU A 85 -7.31 3.31 12.51
CA GLU A 85 -5.89 2.95 12.53
C GLU A 85 -5.68 1.43 12.47
N LYS A 86 -6.54 0.62 13.12
CA LYS A 86 -6.53 -0.84 12.95
C LYS A 86 -6.77 -1.24 11.50
N LEU A 87 -7.77 -0.66 10.84
CA LEU A 87 -8.06 -0.89 9.43
C LEU A 87 -6.86 -0.53 8.54
N LYS A 88 -6.20 0.59 8.82
CA LYS A 88 -4.99 1.02 8.11
C LYS A 88 -3.87 -0.01 8.24
N LEU A 89 -3.62 -0.50 9.47
CA LEU A 89 -2.58 -1.49 9.74
C LEU A 89 -2.86 -2.79 8.99
N VAL A 90 -4.08 -3.32 9.07
CA VAL A 90 -4.48 -4.56 8.38
C VAL A 90 -4.33 -4.42 6.86
N ASN A 91 -4.81 -3.32 6.29
CA ASN A 91 -4.65 -3.05 4.86
C ASN A 91 -3.18 -2.96 4.44
N HIS A 92 -2.34 -2.33 5.26
CA HIS A 92 -0.91 -2.22 4.99
C HIS A 92 -0.21 -3.58 5.00
N MET A 93 -0.53 -4.44 5.98
CA MET A 93 0.01 -5.80 6.06
C MET A 93 -0.45 -6.66 4.88
N ALA A 94 -1.74 -6.59 4.52
CA ALA A 94 -2.28 -7.30 3.36
C ALA A 94 -1.62 -6.84 2.05
N TYR A 95 -1.37 -5.54 1.91
CA TYR A 95 -0.65 -4.99 0.75
C TYR A 95 0.78 -5.52 0.63
N ILE A 96 1.54 -5.52 1.72
CA ILE A 96 2.91 -6.04 1.73
C ILE A 96 2.91 -7.52 1.34
N LEU A 97 2.09 -8.34 2.01
CA LEU A 97 2.04 -9.78 1.77
C LEU A 97 1.66 -10.11 0.32
N THR A 98 0.60 -9.47 -0.19
CA THR A 98 0.12 -9.71 -1.56
C THR A 98 1.14 -9.24 -2.59
N SER A 99 1.85 -8.14 -2.35
CA SER A 99 2.92 -7.65 -3.22
C SER A 99 4.12 -8.59 -3.26
N LEU A 100 4.54 -9.12 -2.10
CA LEU A 100 5.62 -10.11 -2.02
C LEU A 100 5.23 -11.41 -2.74
N LEU A 101 3.99 -11.87 -2.56
CA LEU A 101 3.48 -13.04 -3.25
C LEU A 101 3.44 -12.83 -4.76
N PHE A 102 3.05 -11.63 -5.23
CA PHE A 102 3.11 -11.28 -6.64
C PHE A 102 4.52 -11.33 -7.20
N ILE A 103 5.50 -10.72 -6.52
CA ILE A 103 6.92 -10.81 -6.92
C ILE A 103 7.36 -12.27 -7.00
N ASN A 104 6.98 -13.08 -6.01
CA ASN A 104 7.30 -14.50 -5.99
C ASN A 104 6.72 -15.25 -7.21
N THR A 105 5.46 -15.00 -7.58
CA THR A 105 4.85 -15.60 -8.78
C THR A 105 5.57 -15.21 -10.07
N LYS A 106 6.14 -13.99 -10.15
CA LYS A 106 6.93 -13.56 -11.30
C LYS A 106 8.29 -14.27 -11.37
N LEU A 107 8.95 -14.46 -10.24
CA LEU A 107 10.23 -15.17 -10.19
C LEU A 107 10.10 -16.64 -10.56
N TYR A 108 9.00 -17.30 -10.15
CA TYR A 108 8.69 -18.68 -10.53
C TYR A 108 8.05 -18.83 -11.91
N ASN A 109 7.94 -17.74 -12.68
CA ASN A 109 7.36 -17.73 -14.03
C ASN A 109 5.97 -18.39 -14.09
N VAL A 110 5.11 -18.09 -13.11
CA VAL A 110 3.73 -18.57 -13.09
C VAL A 110 2.96 -17.91 -14.24
N LYS A 111 2.42 -18.73 -15.15
CA LYS A 111 1.73 -18.27 -16.37
C LYS A 111 0.41 -17.56 -16.03
N ASP A 112 -0.41 -18.18 -15.20
CA ASP A 112 -1.69 -17.60 -14.77
C ASP A 112 -1.50 -16.71 -13.55
N ASN A 113 -1.74 -15.42 -13.73
CA ASN A 113 -1.65 -14.40 -12.67
C ASN A 113 -3.04 -13.92 -12.21
N SER A 114 -4.13 -14.51 -12.71
CA SER A 114 -5.50 -14.06 -12.43
C SER A 114 -5.82 -14.02 -10.94
N ARG A 115 -5.43 -15.07 -10.21
CA ARG A 115 -5.67 -15.20 -8.76
C ARG A 115 -4.97 -14.10 -7.97
N ILE A 116 -3.66 -13.91 -8.20
CA ILE A 116 -2.89 -12.90 -7.47
C ILE A 116 -3.31 -11.48 -7.84
N MET A 117 -3.71 -11.25 -9.10
CA MET A 117 -4.28 -9.96 -9.50
C MET A 117 -5.64 -9.69 -8.86
N GLY A 118 -6.47 -10.72 -8.68
CA GLY A 118 -7.71 -10.63 -7.91
C GLY A 118 -7.47 -10.17 -6.48
N GLU A 119 -6.46 -10.73 -5.80
CA GLU A 119 -6.09 -10.31 -4.45
C GLU A 119 -5.55 -8.87 -4.40
N LEU A 120 -4.72 -8.46 -5.36
CA LEU A 120 -4.25 -7.07 -5.47
C LEU A 120 -5.42 -6.08 -5.65
N ASN A 121 -6.43 -6.46 -6.45
CA ASN A 121 -7.63 -5.65 -6.64
C ASN A 121 -8.46 -5.54 -5.35
N LYS A 122 -8.60 -6.63 -4.57
CA LYS A 122 -9.26 -6.59 -3.27
C LYS A 122 -8.54 -5.66 -2.30
N VAL A 123 -7.22 -5.75 -2.21
CA VAL A 123 -6.41 -4.84 -1.37
C VAL A 123 -6.62 -3.39 -1.77
N LYS A 124 -6.57 -3.09 -3.08
CA LYS A 124 -6.84 -1.74 -3.60
C LYS A 124 -8.23 -1.23 -3.20
N GLU A 125 -9.24 -2.09 -3.28
CA GLU A 125 -10.60 -1.75 -2.87
C GLU A 125 -10.68 -1.45 -1.37
N TYR A 126 -10.08 -2.29 -0.52
CA TYR A 126 -10.07 -2.06 0.93
C TYR A 126 -9.31 -0.79 1.34
N MET A 127 -8.23 -0.45 0.64
CA MET A 127 -7.55 0.84 0.81
C MET A 127 -8.45 2.01 0.40
N GLY A 128 -9.18 1.89 -0.71
CA GLY A 128 -10.14 2.92 -1.13
C GLY A 128 -11.30 3.12 -0.13
N ARG A 129 -11.76 2.04 0.51
CA ARG A 129 -12.75 2.10 1.61
C ARG A 129 -12.19 2.86 2.82
N TYR A 130 -10.93 2.61 3.19
CA TYR A 130 -10.24 3.36 4.24
C TYR A 130 -10.21 4.87 3.95
N ASP A 131 -9.82 5.26 2.73
CA ASP A 131 -9.78 6.67 2.34
C ASP A 131 -11.17 7.32 2.38
N THR A 132 -12.20 6.59 1.96
CA THR A 132 -13.60 7.04 2.04
C THR A 132 -14.01 7.31 3.48
N PHE A 133 -13.72 6.40 4.40
CA PHE A 133 -14.05 6.58 5.83
C PHE A 133 -13.25 7.70 6.47
N LYS A 134 -11.96 7.80 6.17
CA LYS A 134 -11.09 8.87 6.65
C LYS A 134 -11.63 10.24 6.21
N ASN A 135 -11.96 10.39 4.93
CA ASN A 135 -12.49 11.64 4.39
C ASN A 135 -13.86 12.00 4.98
N LYS A 136 -14.74 11.02 5.22
CA LYS A 136 -16.02 11.24 5.90
C LYS A 136 -15.82 11.71 7.36
N ALA A 137 -14.85 11.13 8.07
CA ALA A 137 -14.52 11.52 9.43
C ALA A 137 -13.96 12.96 9.52
N ILE A 138 -13.17 13.39 8.52
CA ILE A 138 -12.67 14.76 8.43
C ILE A 138 -13.83 15.73 8.21
N ARG A 139 -14.67 15.49 7.19
CA ARG A 139 -15.83 16.36 6.88
C ARG A 139 -16.78 16.53 8.07
N SER A 140 -17.07 15.44 8.79
CA SER A 140 -17.94 15.51 9.97
C SER A 140 -17.33 16.31 11.14
N LYS A 141 -16.00 16.36 11.26
CA LYS A 141 -15.34 17.24 12.25
C LYS A 141 -15.45 18.70 11.84
N ASP A 142 -15.25 19.01 10.56
CA ASP A 142 -15.32 20.37 10.02
C ASP A 142 -16.74 20.94 10.11
N GLU A 143 -17.77 20.14 9.84
CA GLU A 143 -19.17 20.53 10.04
C GLU A 143 -19.49 20.83 11.51
N LYS A 144 -18.95 20.01 12.44
CA LYS A 144 -19.13 20.22 13.89
C LYS A 144 -18.40 21.47 14.40
N SER A 145 -17.21 21.79 13.87
CA SER A 145 -16.50 23.01 14.26
C SER A 145 -17.21 24.25 13.73
N GLN A 146 -17.66 24.24 12.47
CA GLN A 146 -18.43 25.34 11.89
C GLN A 146 -19.74 25.59 12.66
N ALA A 147 -20.48 24.55 13.02
CA ALA A 147 -21.69 24.69 13.83
C ALA A 147 -21.40 25.27 15.23
N LYS A 148 -20.30 24.86 15.87
CA LYS A 148 -19.87 25.43 17.16
C LYS A 148 -19.48 26.90 17.05
N GLU A 149 -18.77 27.29 16.00
CA GLU A 149 -18.38 28.68 15.76
C GLU A 149 -19.60 29.57 15.48
N GLN A 150 -20.57 29.09 14.70
CA GLN A 150 -21.83 29.80 14.45
C GLN A 150 -22.64 29.99 15.73
N ILE A 151 -22.78 28.94 16.55
CA ILE A 151 -23.48 29.04 17.85
C ILE A 151 -22.74 30.00 18.79
N ALA A 152 -21.41 29.92 18.88
CA ALA A 152 -20.61 30.83 19.70
C ALA A 152 -20.74 32.29 19.23
N GLY A 153 -20.71 32.53 17.91
CA GLY A 153 -20.91 33.86 17.33
C GLY A 153 -22.31 34.43 17.58
N VAL A 154 -23.35 33.59 17.54
CA VAL A 154 -24.72 34.01 17.87
C VAL A 154 -24.88 34.29 19.36
N LEU A 155 -24.30 33.45 20.23
CA LEU A 155 -24.37 33.63 21.68
C LEU A 155 -23.60 34.88 22.15
N GLN A 156 -22.43 35.16 21.59
CA GLN A 156 -21.64 36.36 21.92
C GLN A 156 -22.31 37.66 21.43
N ASN A 157 -23.06 37.62 20.33
CA ASN A 157 -23.80 38.77 19.80
C ASN A 157 -25.23 38.91 20.36
N SER A 158 -25.69 37.97 21.19
CA SER A 158 -27.03 38.00 21.77
C SER A 158 -27.14 38.97 22.95
N ALA A 159 -27.43 40.25 22.66
CA ALA A 159 -27.71 41.32 23.64
C ALA A 159 -28.89 41.03 24.61
N ILE A 160 -29.60 39.91 24.42
CA ILE A 160 -30.79 39.51 25.19
C ILE A 160 -30.42 38.68 26.43
N SER A 161 -29.29 37.95 26.42
CA SER A 161 -28.87 37.13 27.57
C SER A 161 -28.37 38.02 28.72
N TYR A 162 -27.46 38.96 28.45
CA TYR A 162 -26.87 39.82 29.48
C TYR A 162 -27.92 40.66 30.23
N LYS A 163 -28.86 41.28 29.51
CA LYS A 163 -29.92 42.11 30.11
C LYS A 163 -30.95 41.34 30.95
N ASN A 164 -31.15 40.04 30.69
CA ASN A 164 -32.08 39.22 31.47
C ASN A 164 -31.44 38.65 32.74
N PHE A 165 -30.12 38.43 32.76
CA PHE A 165 -29.42 37.93 33.94
C PHE A 165 -29.06 39.05 34.94
N GLU A 166 -29.00 40.32 34.54
CA GLU A 166 -28.86 41.46 35.46
C GLU A 166 -30.15 41.80 36.24
N ARG A 167 -31.32 41.33 35.79
CA ARG A 167 -32.61 41.55 36.48
C ARG A 167 -32.92 40.57 37.62
N LYS A 168 -31.97 39.71 38.03
CA LYS A 168 -32.13 38.77 39.16
C LYS A 168 -32.11 39.42 40.57
N GLY A 169 -32.65 40.64 40.71
CA GLY A 169 -32.75 41.35 41.99
C GLY A 169 -34.18 41.78 42.39
N LYS A 170 -35.18 41.64 41.52
CA LYS A 170 -36.56 42.07 41.82
C LYS A 170 -37.59 41.04 41.41
N ILE A 171 -37.60 39.88 42.08
CA ILE A 171 -38.77 39.01 42.08
C ILE A 171 -39.69 39.50 43.21
N ASN A 172 -40.85 40.02 42.83
CA ASN A 172 -41.88 40.54 43.72
C ASN A 172 -42.25 39.50 44.80
N LYS A 173 -41.97 39.83 46.07
CA LYS A 173 -42.53 39.11 47.21
C LYS A 173 -44.03 39.42 47.29
N TYR A 174 -44.87 38.49 46.84
CA TYR A 174 -46.29 38.53 47.15
C TYR A 174 -46.45 38.36 48.66
N LYS A 175 -46.90 39.42 49.35
CA LYS A 175 -47.34 39.34 50.74
C LYS A 175 -48.66 38.59 50.78
N VAL A 176 -48.65 37.37 51.31
CA VAL A 176 -49.86 36.64 51.67
C VAL A 176 -50.42 37.28 52.95
N SER A 177 -51.51 38.03 52.86
CA SER A 177 -52.25 38.47 54.05
C SER A 177 -53.08 37.29 54.56
N LYS A 178 -52.78 36.80 55.77
CA LYS A 178 -53.69 35.94 56.51
C LYS A 178 -54.79 36.82 57.13
N LYS A 179 -56.05 36.49 56.83
CA LYS A 179 -57.21 36.85 57.66
C LYS A 179 -57.53 35.65 58.54
#